data_AF-A0A971W0E7-F1
#
_entry.id   AF-A0A971W0E7-F1
#
_cell.length_a   1.000
_cell.length_b   1.000
_cell.length_c   1.000
_cell.angle_alpha   90.00
_cell.angle_beta   90.00
_cell.angle_gamma   90.00
#
_symmetry.space_group_name_H-M   'P 1'
#
loop_
_entity.id
_entity.type
_entity.pdbx_description
1 polymer ?
#
loop_
_entity_poly.entity_id
_entity_poly.type
_entity_poly.pdbx_seq_one_letter_code
_entity_poly.pdbx_strand_id
1 'polypeptide(L)'
;MCGCAMKEITASINTGWGKYRVTIDGVKALECPECGEMLYSDEEVGMIQNLCRGLAELDEKEKPELLNVKETADLLRVSSQTIYNMIKDGRLKAVKMGREWRFMRKDIESLINGHEYQAAARTLEQAFVKEDTEIL
;
A
#
# COMPACT_ATOMS: atom_id res chain seq x y z
N MET A 1 -33.19 11.25 -9.57
CA MET A 1 -33.21 12.41 -10.46
C MET A 1 -34.30 13.36 -10.00
N CYS A 2 -33.93 14.57 -9.60
CA CYS A 2 -34.83 15.64 -9.15
C CYS A 2 -35.67 16.25 -10.30
N GLY A 3 -35.31 16.00 -11.57
CA GLY A 3 -36.11 16.43 -12.74
C GLY A 3 -35.98 17.91 -13.09
N CYS A 4 -35.10 18.65 -12.44
CA CYS A 4 -34.90 20.08 -12.66
C CYS A 4 -33.98 20.35 -13.88
N ALA A 5 -34.08 21.55 -14.44
CA ALA A 5 -33.20 21.98 -15.52
C ALA A 5 -31.77 22.18 -15.01
N MET A 6 -30.80 21.56 -15.68
CA MET A 6 -29.38 21.66 -15.34
C MET A 6 -28.80 23.00 -15.79
N LYS A 7 -27.78 23.49 -15.06
CA LYS A 7 -27.08 24.74 -15.38
C LYS A 7 -25.65 24.47 -15.83
N GLU A 8 -25.23 25.08 -16.94
CA GLU A 8 -23.82 25.06 -17.35
C GLU A 8 -22.95 25.87 -16.40
N ILE A 9 -21.87 25.24 -15.96
CA ILE A 9 -20.83 25.82 -15.12
C ILE A 9 -19.45 25.44 -15.65
N THR A 10 -18.46 26.25 -15.27
CA THR A 10 -17.05 25.88 -15.41
C THR A 10 -16.57 25.39 -14.05
N ALA A 11 -16.24 24.11 -13.97
CA ALA A 11 -15.81 23.45 -12.75
C ALA A 11 -14.27 23.39 -12.66
N SER A 12 -13.77 23.45 -11.43
CA SER A 12 -12.40 23.10 -11.07
C SER A 12 -12.44 21.79 -10.29
N ILE A 13 -11.82 20.74 -10.84
CA ILE A 13 -11.81 19.42 -10.22
C ILE A 13 -10.48 19.26 -9.50
N ASN A 14 -10.53 19.19 -8.17
CA ASN A 14 -9.36 18.92 -7.34
C ASN A 14 -9.37 17.46 -6.91
N THR A 15 -8.35 16.70 -7.30
CA THR A 15 -8.20 15.30 -6.92
C THR A 15 -6.79 15.04 -6.39
N GLY A 16 -6.63 13.96 -5.63
CA GLY A 16 -5.33 13.52 -5.12
C GLY A 16 -5.11 12.05 -5.45
N TRP A 17 -3.89 11.73 -5.89
CA TRP A 17 -3.42 10.35 -6.11
C TRP A 17 -2.06 10.18 -5.42
N GLY A 18 -2.02 9.29 -4.42
CA GLY A 18 -0.84 9.13 -3.57
C GLY A 18 -0.45 10.46 -2.89
N LYS A 19 0.78 10.92 -3.15
CA LYS A 19 1.30 12.21 -2.65
C LYS A 19 0.99 13.41 -3.55
N TYR A 20 0.46 13.18 -4.75
CA TYR A 20 0.24 14.22 -5.73
C TYR A 20 -1.18 14.77 -5.63
N ARG A 21 -1.31 16.09 -5.81
CA ARG A 21 -2.57 16.79 -5.98
C ARG A 21 -2.66 17.29 -7.41
N VAL A 22 -3.79 17.04 -8.06
CA VAL A 22 -4.07 17.43 -9.45
C VAL A 22 -5.31 18.30 -9.44
N THR A 23 -5.21 19.44 -10.13
CA THR A 23 -6.32 20.36 -10.34
C THR A 23 -6.56 20.44 -11.84
N ILE A 24 -7.77 20.12 -12.27
CA ILE A 24 -8.22 20.28 -13.64
C ILE A 24 -9.16 21.48 -13.65
N ASP A 25 -8.65 22.60 -14.13
CA ASP A 25 -9.40 23.85 -14.27
C ASP A 25 -10.04 23.96 -15.65
N GLY A 26 -11.21 24.58 -15.71
CA GLY A 26 -11.85 24.93 -16.99
C GLY A 26 -12.81 23.87 -17.54
N VAL A 27 -13.09 22.81 -16.78
CA VAL A 27 -13.95 21.70 -17.22
C VAL A 27 -15.39 22.16 -17.32
N LYS A 28 -16.03 21.95 -18.48
CA LYS A 28 -17.46 22.23 -18.63
C LYS A 28 -18.31 21.15 -17.95
N ALA A 29 -19.21 21.58 -17.08
CA ALA A 29 -20.14 20.68 -16.39
C ALA A 29 -21.54 21.27 -16.34
N LEU A 30 -22.52 20.39 -16.16
CA LEU A 30 -23.92 20.68 -15.91
C LEU A 30 -24.21 20.35 -14.45
N GLU A 31 -24.50 21.37 -13.65
CA GLU A 31 -24.84 21.22 -12.23
C GLU A 31 -26.35 21.34 -12.03
N CYS A 32 -26.90 20.43 -11.24
CA CYS A 32 -28.25 20.56 -10.72
C CYS A 32 -28.27 21.56 -9.56
N PRO A 33 -28.99 22.69 -9.67
CA PRO A 33 -29.00 23.71 -8.63
C PRO A 33 -29.71 23.29 -7.33
N GLU A 34 -30.49 22.20 -7.35
CA GLU A 34 -31.24 21.74 -6.17
C GLU A 34 -30.52 20.66 -5.36
N CYS A 35 -29.89 19.70 -6.03
CA CYS A 35 -29.23 18.57 -5.35
C CYS A 35 -27.71 18.57 -5.49
N GLY A 36 -27.13 19.44 -6.33
CA GLY A 36 -25.68 19.50 -6.57
C GLY A 36 -25.12 18.35 -7.43
N GLU A 37 -25.98 17.56 -8.07
CA GLU A 37 -25.55 16.53 -9.01
C GLU A 37 -24.86 17.16 -10.23
N MET A 38 -23.70 16.62 -10.64
CA MET A 38 -22.92 17.14 -11.76
C MET A 38 -22.82 16.13 -12.90
N LEU A 39 -23.05 16.61 -14.12
CA LEU A 39 -22.85 15.88 -15.37
C LEU A 39 -21.79 16.59 -16.21
N TYR A 40 -20.69 15.91 -16.51
CA TYR A 40 -19.67 16.43 -17.41
C TYR A 40 -20.09 16.18 -18.87
N SER A 41 -19.70 17.08 -19.78
CA SER A 41 -19.95 16.85 -21.21
C SER A 41 -19.14 15.66 -21.74
N ASP A 42 -19.58 15.06 -22.84
CA ASP A 42 -18.92 13.89 -23.43
C ASP A 42 -17.43 14.13 -23.75
N GLU A 43 -17.07 15.34 -24.19
CA GLU A 43 -15.69 15.75 -24.48
C GLU A 43 -14.83 15.77 -23.20
N GLU A 44 -15.38 16.30 -22.11
CA GLU A 44 -14.70 16.42 -20.83
C GLU A 44 -14.55 15.06 -20.13
N VAL A 45 -15.52 14.16 -20.30
CA VAL A 45 -15.42 12.77 -19.81
C VAL A 45 -14.20 12.07 -20.41
N GLY A 46 -13.94 12.25 -21.71
CA GLY A 46 -12.77 11.68 -22.38
C GLY A 46 -11.44 12.22 -21.81
N MET A 47 -11.37 13.53 -21.55
CA MET A 47 -10.20 14.15 -20.93
C MET A 47 -9.96 13.62 -19.51
N ILE A 48 -11.00 13.62 -18.68
CA ILE A 48 -10.94 13.13 -17.29
C ILE A 48 -10.51 11.66 -17.26
N GLN A 49 -11.08 10.81 -18.14
CA GLN A 49 -10.70 9.40 -18.23
C GLN A 49 -9.23 9.20 -18.61
N ASN A 50 -8.73 9.97 -19.58
CA ASN A 50 -7.33 9.89 -20.02
C ASN A 50 -6.36 10.30 -18.91
N LEU A 51 -6.69 11.37 -18.18
CA LEU A 51 -5.91 11.81 -17.02
C LEU A 51 -5.93 10.77 -15.90
N CYS A 52 -7.11 10.27 -15.52
CA CYS A 52 -7.25 9.21 -14.52
C CYS A 52 -6.43 7.97 -14.87
N ARG A 53 -6.46 7.53 -16.14
CA ARG A 53 -5.69 6.37 -16.61
C ARG A 53 -4.18 6.61 -16.53
N GLY A 54 -3.69 7.73 -17.07
CA GLY A 54 -2.27 8.05 -17.02
C GLY A 54 -1.75 8.16 -15.58
N LEU A 55 -2.56 8.71 -14.67
CA LEU A 55 -2.21 8.81 -13.24
C LEU A 55 -2.25 7.44 -12.54
N ALA A 56 -3.19 6.55 -12.89
CA ALA A 56 -3.23 5.19 -12.36
C ALA A 56 -2.00 4.35 -12.78
N GLU A 57 -1.43 4.63 -13.95
CA GLU A 57 -0.20 4.01 -14.45
C GLU A 57 1.05 4.53 -13.75
N LEU A 58 1.05 5.80 -13.31
CA LEU A 58 2.16 6.38 -12.55
C LEU A 58 2.27 5.82 -11.11
N ASP A 59 1.21 5.19 -10.60
CA ASP A 59 1.07 4.69 -9.22
C ASP A 59 1.55 3.24 -9.03
N GLU A 60 2.02 2.54 -10.08
CA GLU A 60 2.49 1.14 -9.93
C GLU A 60 3.64 0.99 -8.92
N LYS A 61 4.50 2.00 -8.79
CA LYS A 61 5.59 2.03 -7.80
C LYS A 61 5.16 2.49 -6.40
N GLU A 62 4.00 3.14 -6.25
CA GLU A 62 3.51 3.67 -4.98
C GLU A 62 2.36 2.84 -4.38
N LYS A 63 1.79 1.89 -5.13
CA LYS A 63 0.91 0.86 -4.56
C LYS A 63 1.65 0.12 -3.44
N PRO A 64 1.08 0.05 -2.22
CA PRO A 64 1.69 -0.70 -1.13
C PRO A 64 1.84 -2.16 -1.54
N GLU A 65 3.06 -2.59 -1.84
CA GLU A 65 3.34 -4.00 -2.08
C GLU A 65 3.17 -4.75 -0.76
N LEU A 66 2.06 -5.48 -0.65
CA LEU A 66 1.73 -6.30 0.50
C LEU A 66 2.20 -7.73 0.26
N LEU A 67 3.19 -8.14 1.03
CA LEU A 67 3.69 -9.52 1.03
C LEU A 67 2.79 -10.39 1.91
N ASN A 68 2.61 -11.65 1.53
CA ASN A 68 2.12 -12.70 2.42
C ASN A 68 3.27 -13.33 3.21
N VAL A 69 2.96 -14.29 4.09
CA VAL A 69 3.95 -14.98 4.94
C VAL A 69 5.04 -15.66 4.12
N LYS A 70 4.66 -16.33 3.03
CA LYS A 70 5.59 -17.08 2.18
C LYS A 70 6.53 -16.13 1.44
N GLU A 71 6.00 -15.08 0.84
CA GLU A 71 6.79 -14.05 0.14
C GLU A 71 7.76 -13.34 1.10
N THR A 72 7.32 -13.07 2.33
CA THR A 72 8.17 -12.48 3.38
C THR A 72 9.27 -13.44 3.82
N ALA A 73 8.94 -14.73 3.97
CA ALA A 73 9.90 -15.79 4.30
C ALA A 73 10.96 -15.95 3.19
N ASP A 74 10.52 -15.95 1.93
CA ASP A 74 11.40 -16.02 0.76
C ASP A 74 12.32 -14.79 0.69
N LEU A 75 11.79 -13.59 0.95
CA LEU A 75 12.56 -12.34 0.94
C LEU A 75 13.62 -12.30 2.05
N LEU A 76 13.29 -12.76 3.25
CA LEU A 76 14.20 -12.82 4.39
C LEU A 76 15.08 -14.09 4.42
N ARG A 77 14.85 -15.05 3.52
CA ARG A 77 15.49 -16.37 3.47
C ARG A 77 15.38 -17.15 4.78
N VAL A 78 14.19 -17.14 5.38
CA VAL A 78 13.87 -17.90 6.60
C VAL A 78 12.66 -18.80 6.37
N SER A 79 12.34 -19.65 7.34
CA SER A 79 11.12 -20.47 7.26
C SER A 79 9.86 -19.64 7.55
N SER A 80 8.70 -20.04 7.03
CA SER A 80 7.41 -19.46 7.42
C SER A 80 7.16 -19.53 8.93
N GLN A 81 7.65 -20.60 9.60
CA GLN A 81 7.57 -20.73 11.06
C GLN A 81 8.34 -19.61 11.76
N THR A 82 9.52 -19.25 11.24
CA THR A 82 10.31 -18.12 11.73
C THR A 82 9.53 -16.82 11.61
N ILE A 83 8.84 -16.58 10.49
CA ILE A 83 7.98 -15.40 10.33
C ILE A 83 6.86 -15.37 11.38
N TYR A 84 6.16 -16.48 11.62
CA TYR A 84 5.14 -16.55 12.67
C TYR A 84 5.70 -16.27 14.07
N ASN A 85 6.88 -16.81 14.39
CA ASN A 85 7.56 -16.52 15.66
C ASN A 85 7.91 -15.03 15.77
N MET A 86 8.43 -14.43 14.71
CA MET A 86 8.76 -12.99 14.70
C MET A 86 7.54 -12.09 14.88
N ILE A 87 6.38 -12.46 14.34
CA ILE A 87 5.12 -11.75 14.60
C ILE A 87 4.76 -11.88 16.08
N LYS A 88 4.81 -13.10 16.63
CA LYS A 88 4.48 -13.39 18.03
C LYS A 88 5.39 -12.63 19.00
N ASP A 89 6.67 -12.55 18.68
CA ASP A 89 7.70 -11.88 19.49
C ASP A 89 7.71 -10.36 19.27
N GLY A 90 6.84 -9.82 18.40
CA GLY A 90 6.75 -8.39 18.10
C GLY A 90 7.87 -7.83 17.23
N ARG A 91 8.75 -8.69 16.71
CA ARG A 91 9.91 -8.34 15.88
C ARG A 91 9.55 -7.98 14.45
N LEU A 92 8.33 -8.30 14.00
CA LEU A 92 7.88 -8.01 12.65
C LEU A 92 6.43 -7.51 12.70
N LYS A 93 6.23 -6.29 12.18
CA LYS A 93 4.91 -5.65 12.12
C LYS A 93 4.10 -6.28 10.99
N ALA A 94 2.90 -6.74 11.33
CA ALA A 94 2.02 -7.45 10.42
C ALA A 94 0.58 -6.95 10.59
N VAL A 95 -0.14 -6.85 9.47
CA VAL A 95 -1.57 -6.55 9.48
C VAL A 95 -2.34 -7.83 9.18
N LYS A 96 -3.31 -8.17 10.02
CA LYS A 96 -4.17 -9.33 9.79
C LYS A 96 -5.30 -8.94 8.85
N MET A 97 -5.33 -9.52 7.65
CA MET A 97 -6.38 -9.30 6.65
C MET A 97 -7.12 -10.62 6.42
N GLY A 98 -8.28 -10.75 7.06
CA GLY A 98 -9.04 -12.00 7.07
C GLY A 98 -8.28 -13.15 7.73
N ARG A 99 -7.96 -14.19 6.94
CA ARG A 99 -7.22 -15.37 7.40
C ARG A 99 -5.71 -15.28 7.15
N GLU A 100 -5.24 -14.23 6.51
CA GLU A 100 -3.86 -14.08 6.10
C GLU A 100 -3.17 -12.92 6.84
N TRP A 101 -1.85 -13.06 7.00
CA TRP A 101 -1.00 -11.97 7.44
C TRP A 101 -0.43 -11.25 6.22
N ARG A 102 -0.45 -9.93 6.28
CA ARG A 102 0.09 -9.03 5.26
C ARG A 102 1.16 -8.14 5.86
N PHE A 103 2.22 -7.93 5.07
CA PHE A 103 3.39 -7.16 5.46
C PHE A 103 3.67 -6.11 4.39
N MET A 104 3.93 -4.87 4.79
CA MET A 104 4.38 -3.88 3.82
C MET A 104 5.80 -4.22 3.40
N ARG A 105 6.04 -4.43 2.10
CA ARG A 105 7.38 -4.74 1.57
C ARG A 105 8.43 -3.74 2.07
N LYS A 106 8.12 -2.44 2.02
CA LYS A 106 9.01 -1.37 2.50
C LYS A 106 9.46 -1.54 3.96
N ASP A 107 8.59 -2.08 4.82
CA ASP A 107 8.92 -2.30 6.23
C ASP A 107 9.88 -3.49 6.36
N ILE A 108 9.67 -4.54 5.55
CA ILE A 108 10.56 -5.71 5.48
C ILE A 108 11.92 -5.33 4.90
N GLU A 109 11.96 -4.54 3.83
CA GLU A 109 13.21 -4.05 3.23
C GLU A 109 13.97 -3.12 4.18
N SER A 110 13.26 -2.30 4.95
CA SER A 110 13.87 -1.46 5.99
C SER A 110 14.51 -2.31 7.09
N LEU A 111 13.98 -3.49 7.42
CA LEU A 111 14.62 -4.43 8.36
C LEU A 111 15.91 -5.04 7.81
N ILE A 112 16.02 -5.21 6.49
CA ILE A 112 17.24 -5.72 5.84
C ILE A 112 18.33 -4.63 5.80
N ASN A 113 17.92 -3.38 5.53
CA ASN A 113 18.83 -2.24 5.39
C ASN A 113 19.19 -1.59 6.74
N GLY A 114 18.34 -1.73 7.75
CA GLY A 114 18.55 -1.25 9.11
C GLY A 114 19.23 -2.29 9.98
N HIS A 115 20.20 -1.86 10.79
CA HIS A 115 20.99 -2.69 11.71
C HIS A 115 20.20 -3.43 12.81
N GLU A 116 18.86 -3.55 12.73
CA GLU A 116 18.03 -4.18 13.76
C GLU A 116 18.12 -5.73 13.77
N TYR A 117 18.54 -6.35 12.65
CA TYR A 117 18.62 -7.82 12.57
C TYR A 117 19.99 -8.41 12.94
N GLN A 118 21.07 -7.61 12.95
CA GLN A 118 22.40 -8.11 13.31
C GLN A 118 22.56 -8.43 14.81
N ALA A 119 21.72 -7.85 15.68
CA ALA A 119 21.73 -8.14 17.11
C ALA A 119 21.07 -9.51 17.44
N ALA A 120 20.03 -9.90 16.69
CA ALA A 120 19.30 -11.15 16.94
C ALA A 120 19.93 -12.37 16.27
N ALA A 121 20.61 -12.22 15.13
CA ALA A 121 21.33 -13.31 14.48
C ALA A 121 22.48 -13.85 15.35
N ARG A 122 23.21 -12.96 16.04
CA ARG A 122 24.27 -13.36 16.99
C ARG A 122 23.76 -14.17 18.18
N THR A 123 22.50 -13.97 18.58
CA THR A 123 21.90 -14.71 19.71
C THR A 123 21.54 -16.15 19.31
N LEU A 124 21.28 -16.41 18.03
CA LEU A 124 21.03 -17.77 17.52
C LEU A 124 22.33 -18.58 17.35
N GLU A 125 23.44 -17.94 16.99
CA GLU A 125 24.76 -18.60 16.95
C GLU A 125 25.28 -18.95 18.36
N GLN A 126 24.96 -18.14 19.37
CA GLN A 126 25.38 -18.39 20.75
C GLN A 126 24.55 -19.47 21.48
N ALA A 127 23.40 -19.87 20.94
CA ALA A 127 22.56 -20.92 21.52
C ALA A 127 22.98 -22.35 21.13
N PHE A 128 23.93 -22.52 20.20
CA PHE A 128 24.39 -23.83 19.72
C PHE A 128 25.78 -24.24 20.21
N VAL A 129 26.42 -23.49 21.12
CA VAL A 129 27.69 -23.88 21.74
C VAL A 129 27.57 -23.84 23.26
N LYS A 130 27.22 -24.98 23.85
CA LYS A 130 27.66 -25.54 25.16
C LYS A 130 27.29 -27.02 25.12
N GLU A 131 28.22 -27.87 24.71
CA GLU A 131 29.01 -28.73 25.61
C GLU A 131 28.13 -29.64 26.47
N ASP A 132 28.06 -30.91 26.06
CA ASP A 132 28.30 -32.04 26.96
C ASP A 132 28.90 -33.17 26.11
N THR A 133 30.23 -33.18 26.04
CA THR A 133 31.01 -34.39 25.78
C THR A 133 31.75 -34.73 27.07
N GLU A 134 31.88 -36.04 27.34
CA GLU A 134 32.53 -36.75 28.46
C GLU A 134 31.58 -37.12 29.62
N ILE A 135 30.90 -38.27 29.51
CA ILE A 135 31.35 -39.65 29.82
C ILE A 135 31.60 -39.86 31.32
N LEU A 136 30.61 -40.45 31.99
CA LEU A 136 30.70 -41.66 32.83
C LEU A 136 29.31 -42.29 32.98
#